data_AF-A0AAP7DHM8-F1
#
_entry.id   AF-A0AAP7DHM8-F1
#
_cell.length_a   1.000
_cell.length_b   1.000
_cell.length_c   1.000
_cell.angle_alpha   90.00
_cell.angle_beta   90.00
_cell.angle_gamma   90.00
#
_symmetry.space_group_name_H-M   'P 1'
#
loop_
_entity.id
_entity.type
_entity.pdbx_description
1 polymer ?
#
loop_
_entity_poly.entity_id
_entity_poly.type
_entity_poly.pdbx_seq_one_letter_code
_entity_poly.pdbx_strand_id
1 'polypeptide(L)'
;MNLVLHMLKSLCLSIFALLVVVFIVLFPRKLDIGLQGYKMTASYHFSWSQYADNITGFLHGVFVDHTLGVTRYEEPIGAVVQTAIGKSLTIIVIGFLLSSILGVMKGLADYKLSKSKWNAIGNGTTWLFQSVPDFMVVLLIQWFVIRYMPFISFF
;
A
#
# COMPACT_ATOMS: atom_id res chain seq x y z
N MET A 1 -31.72 -3.55 -14.04
CA MET A 1 -30.51 -3.03 -13.37
C MET A 1 -29.48 -4.15 -13.38
N ASN A 2 -28.61 -4.20 -14.39
CA ASN A 2 -27.73 -5.35 -14.60
C ASN A 2 -26.49 -5.25 -13.71
N LEU A 3 -26.55 -5.89 -12.54
CA LEU A 3 -25.42 -6.04 -11.61
C LEU A 3 -24.13 -6.46 -12.35
N VAL A 4 -24.26 -7.38 -13.31
CA VAL A 4 -23.17 -7.85 -14.18
C VAL A 4 -22.51 -6.71 -14.95
N LEU A 5 -23.30 -5.77 -15.50
CA LEU A 5 -22.78 -4.61 -16.23
C LEU A 5 -22.01 -3.67 -15.29
N HIS A 6 -22.48 -3.49 -14.06
CA HIS A 6 -21.78 -2.68 -13.06
C HIS A 6 -20.47 -3.33 -12.61
N MET A 7 -20.48 -4.64 -12.36
CA MET A 7 -19.27 -5.39 -12.01
C MET A 7 -18.25 -5.34 -13.15
N LEU A 8 -18.69 -5.53 -14.41
CA LEU A 8 -17.82 -5.44 -15.57
C LEU A 8 -17.21 -4.04 -15.75
N LYS A 9 -18.01 -2.98 -15.57
CA LYS A 9 -17.52 -1.59 -15.62
C LYS A 9 -16.48 -1.33 -14.54
N SER A 10 -16.73 -1.78 -13.31
CA SER A 10 -15.80 -1.62 -12.18
C SER A 10 -14.49 -2.38 -12.40
N LEU A 11 -14.57 -3.61 -12.91
CA LEU A 11 -13.41 -4.40 -13.27
C LEU A 11 -12.58 -3.73 -14.36
N CYS A 12 -13.23 -3.25 -15.43
CA CYS A 12 -12.56 -2.55 -16.52
C CYS A 12 -11.86 -1.27 -16.03
N LEU A 13 -12.53 -0.48 -15.19
CA LEU A 13 -11.94 0.71 -14.58
C LEU A 13 -10.71 0.37 -13.73
N SER A 14 -10.79 -0.71 -12.94
CA SER A 14 -9.69 -1.18 -12.09
C SER A 14 -8.48 -1.64 -12.92
N ILE A 15 -8.71 -2.41 -14.00
CA ILE A 15 -7.66 -2.84 -14.92
C ILE A 15 -7.02 -1.64 -15.61
N PHE A 16 -7.84 -0.68 -16.05
CA PHE A 16 -7.35 0.55 -16.66
C PHE A 16 -6.46 1.35 -15.69
N ALA A 17 -6.90 1.53 -14.45
CA ALA A 17 -6.10 2.20 -13.42
C ALA A 17 -4.77 1.47 -13.15
N LEU A 18 -4.80 0.14 -13.09
CA LEU A 18 -3.59 -0.68 -12.93
C LEU A 18 -2.60 -0.45 -14.08
N LEU A 19 -3.08 -0.46 -15.33
CA LEU A 19 -2.25 -0.21 -16.51
C LEU A 19 -1.62 1.18 -16.48
N VAL A 20 -2.39 2.21 -16.09
CA VAL A 20 -1.86 3.57 -15.93
C VAL A 20 -0.73 3.60 -14.90
N VAL A 21 -0.91 2.94 -13.75
CA VAL A 21 0.15 2.86 -12.73
C VAL A 21 1.39 2.14 -13.28
N VAL A 22 1.22 1.01 -13.98
CA VAL A 22 2.34 0.28 -14.59
C VAL A 22 3.09 1.16 -15.58
N PHE A 23 2.41 1.90 -16.46
CA PHE A 23 3.05 2.82 -17.40
C PHE A 23 3.80 3.96 -16.71
N ILE A 24 3.23 4.53 -15.65
CA ILE A 24 3.91 5.55 -14.84
C ILE A 24 5.19 4.98 -14.20
N VAL A 25 5.15 3.74 -13.70
CA VAL A 25 6.32 3.08 -13.10
C VAL A 25 7.41 2.79 -14.13
N LEU A 26 7.03 2.42 -15.35
CA LEU A 26 7.97 2.14 -16.44
C LEU A 26 8.57 3.39 -17.08
N PHE A 27 8.10 4.57 -16.68
CA PHE A 27 8.65 5.84 -17.14
C PHE A 27 10.17 5.88 -16.87
N PRO A 28 11.00 6.29 -17.84
CA PRO A 28 12.45 6.24 -17.72
C PRO A 28 12.89 7.19 -16.60
N ARG A 29 13.64 6.67 -15.62
CA ARG A 29 14.10 7.41 -14.43
C ARG A 29 15.63 7.52 -14.36
N LYS A 30 16.33 7.28 -15.47
CA LYS A 30 17.79 7.36 -15.53
C LYS A 30 18.23 8.83 -15.37
N LEU A 31 19.10 9.08 -14.40
CA LEU A 31 19.72 10.37 -14.16
C LEU A 31 21.12 10.33 -14.75
N ASP A 32 21.41 11.22 -15.70
CA ASP A 32 22.77 11.39 -16.21
C ASP A 32 23.52 12.29 -15.22
N ILE A 33 24.43 11.67 -14.46
CA ILE A 33 25.27 12.36 -13.50
C ILE A 33 26.54 12.77 -14.23
N GLY A 34 26.62 14.04 -14.61
CA GLY A 34 27.78 14.64 -15.25
C GLY A 34 28.55 15.55 -14.30
N LEU A 35 29.85 15.67 -14.52
CA LEU A 35 30.67 16.71 -13.91
C LEU A 35 30.72 17.91 -14.87
N GLN A 36 30.05 19.00 -14.51
CA GLN A 36 30.16 20.27 -15.24
C GLN A 36 31.07 21.21 -14.43
N GLY A 37 32.37 21.20 -14.75
CA GLY A 37 33.40 21.86 -13.95
C GLY A 37 33.61 21.14 -12.61
N TYR A 38 33.46 21.87 -11.49
CA TYR A 38 33.55 21.34 -10.12
C TYR A 38 32.19 21.00 -9.48
N LYS A 39 31.09 21.04 -10.24
CA LYS A 39 29.74 20.76 -9.74
C LYS A 39 29.23 19.44 -10.31
N MET A 40 28.78 18.56 -9.42
CA MET A 40 27.98 17.40 -9.79
C MET A 40 26.60 17.89 -10.24
N THR A 41 26.31 17.71 -11.52
CA THR A 41 25.01 18.07 -12.10
C THR A 41 24.28 16.79 -12.50
N ALA A 42 23.10 16.57 -11.91
CA ALA A 42 22.19 15.52 -12.34
C ALA A 42 21.25 16.12 -13.40
N SER A 43 21.44 15.74 -14.65
CA SER A 43 20.53 16.12 -15.74
C SER A 43 19.63 14.93 -16.09
N TYR A 44 18.34 15.22 -16.27
CA TYR A 44 17.36 14.24 -16.73
C TYR A 44 17.01 14.54 -18.19
N HIS A 45 17.27 13.59 -19.09
CA HIS A 45 16.81 13.64 -20.48
C HIS A 45 15.83 12.51 -20.73
N PHE A 46 14.58 12.88 -21.03
CA PHE A 46 13.57 11.92 -21.45
C PHE A 46 13.84 11.46 -22.89
N SER A 47 13.76 10.15 -23.13
CA SER A 47 13.77 9.58 -24.47
C SER A 47 12.61 8.61 -24.67
N TRP A 48 11.86 8.81 -25.76
CA TRP A 48 10.82 7.88 -26.20
C TRP A 48 11.38 6.48 -26.52
N SER A 49 12.61 6.39 -27.02
CA SER A 49 13.24 5.09 -27.30
C SER A 49 13.46 4.31 -26.01
N GLN A 50 14.01 4.97 -24.98
CA GLN A 50 14.25 4.34 -23.68
C GLN A 50 12.94 3.93 -22.99
N TYR A 51 11.87 4.70 -23.16
CA TYR A 51 10.57 4.32 -22.61
C TYR A 51 10.00 3.09 -23.31
N ALA A 52 10.10 3.02 -24.65
CA ALA A 52 9.72 1.83 -25.41
C ALA A 52 10.55 0.61 -24.98
N ASP A 53 11.87 0.77 -24.79
CA ASP A 53 12.76 -0.29 -24.32
C ASP A 53 12.39 -0.80 -22.91
N ASN A 54 12.01 0.10 -21.99
CA ASN A 54 11.54 -0.30 -20.67
C ASN A 54 10.25 -1.13 -20.75
N ILE A 55 9.32 -0.75 -21.62
CA ILE A 55 8.05 -1.48 -21.81
C ILE A 55 8.31 -2.85 -22.43
N THR A 56 9.05 -2.91 -23.54
CA THR A 56 9.35 -4.18 -24.22
C THR A 56 10.18 -5.09 -23.35
N GLY A 57 11.17 -4.56 -22.62
CA GLY A 57 11.98 -5.31 -21.66
C GLY A 57 11.14 -5.86 -20.50
N PHE A 58 10.22 -5.06 -19.95
CA PHE A 58 9.30 -5.55 -18.92
C PHE A 58 8.39 -6.67 -19.45
N LEU A 59 7.79 -6.49 -20.62
CA LEU A 59 6.92 -7.52 -21.22
C LEU A 59 7.70 -8.79 -21.56
N HIS A 60 8.91 -8.68 -22.11
CA HIS A 60 9.78 -9.83 -22.37
C HIS A 60 10.13 -10.56 -21.07
N GLY A 61 10.53 -9.83 -20.04
CA GLY A 61 10.82 -10.38 -18.72
C GLY A 61 9.63 -11.18 -18.16
N VAL A 62 8.42 -10.61 -18.24
CA VAL A 62 7.21 -11.24 -17.73
C VAL A 62 6.79 -12.47 -18.54
N PHE A 63 6.74 -12.37 -19.86
CA PHE A 63 6.15 -13.40 -20.72
C PHE A 63 7.12 -14.46 -21.21
N VAL A 64 8.40 -14.12 -21.37
CA VAL A 64 9.43 -15.03 -21.89
C VAL A 64 10.26 -15.58 -20.73
N ASP A 65 10.86 -14.67 -19.96
CA ASP A 65 11.83 -15.03 -18.92
C ASP A 65 11.16 -15.39 -17.57
N HIS A 66 9.83 -15.22 -17.47
CA HIS A 66 9.03 -15.47 -16.27
C HIS A 66 9.57 -14.76 -15.01
N THR A 67 10.14 -13.57 -15.20
CA THR A 67 10.76 -12.76 -14.14
C THR A 67 10.22 -11.34 -14.13
N LEU A 68 10.14 -10.75 -12.94
CA LEU A 68 9.78 -9.34 -12.75
C LEU A 68 11.02 -8.44 -12.72
N GLY A 69 12.21 -9.00 -12.95
CA GLY A 69 13.50 -8.34 -12.81
C GLY A 69 14.07 -8.47 -11.40
N VAL A 70 15.06 -7.64 -11.11
CA VAL A 70 15.77 -7.60 -9.83
C VAL A 70 15.63 -6.25 -9.14
N THR A 71 15.77 -6.24 -7.81
CA THR A 71 15.78 -5.02 -7.01
C THR A 71 17.09 -4.26 -7.21
N ARG A 72 17.19 -3.07 -6.60
CA ARG A 72 18.45 -2.30 -6.54
C ARG A 72 19.60 -3.07 -5.88
N TYR A 73 19.29 -4.07 -5.06
CA TYR A 73 20.25 -4.93 -4.37
C TYR A 73 20.45 -6.28 -5.08
N GLU A 74 20.09 -6.37 -6.36
CA GLU A 74 20.22 -7.58 -7.21
C GLU A 74 19.38 -8.79 -6.76
N GLU A 75 18.45 -8.60 -5.83
CA GLU A 75 17.53 -9.66 -5.41
C GLU A 75 16.37 -9.84 -6.42
N PRO A 76 15.95 -11.07 -6.74
CA PRO A 76 14.78 -11.30 -7.59
C PRO A 76 13.51 -10.66 -7.03
N ILE A 77 12.85 -9.79 -7.80
CA ILE A 77 11.65 -9.07 -7.36
C ILE A 77 10.53 -10.04 -6.98
N GLY A 78 10.40 -11.16 -7.68
CA GLY A 78 9.37 -12.17 -7.40
C GLY A 78 9.40 -12.68 -5.96
N ALA A 79 10.59 -12.99 -5.43
CA ALA A 79 10.75 -13.49 -4.06
C ALA A 79 10.42 -12.40 -3.02
N VAL A 80 10.85 -11.16 -3.28
CA VAL A 80 10.57 -10.01 -2.41
C VAL A 80 9.07 -9.72 -2.37
N VAL A 81 8.41 -9.71 -3.53
CA VAL A 81 6.96 -9.49 -3.66
C VAL A 81 6.19 -10.61 -2.99
N GLN A 82 6.57 -11.88 -3.18
CA GLN A 82 5.92 -13.01 -2.53
C GLN A 82 5.99 -12.91 -1.00
N THR A 83 7.15 -12.52 -0.47
CA THR A 83 7.33 -12.28 0.98
C THR A 83 6.44 -11.13 1.46
N ALA A 84 6.40 -10.03 0.71
CA ALA A 84 5.56 -8.88 1.04
C ALA A 84 4.06 -9.22 1.01
N ILE A 85 3.61 -9.97 0.01
CA ILE A 85 2.23 -10.47 -0.09
C ILE A 85 1.90 -11.36 1.10
N GLY A 86 2.77 -12.31 1.45
CA GLY A 86 2.58 -13.19 2.60
C GLY A 86 2.38 -12.40 3.89
N LYS A 87 3.30 -11.45 4.18
CA LYS A 87 3.21 -10.57 5.36
C LYS A 87 1.93 -9.73 5.35
N SER A 88 1.57 -9.16 4.21
CA SER A 88 0.37 -8.32 4.06
C SER A 88 -0.90 -9.13 4.27
N LEU A 89 -0.96 -10.34 3.71
CA LEU A 89 -2.10 -11.24 3.86
C LEU A 89 -2.29 -11.65 5.32
N THR A 90 -1.20 -11.97 6.04
CA THR A 90 -1.26 -12.24 7.48
C THR A 90 -1.87 -11.08 8.26
N ILE A 91 -1.43 -9.84 7.98
CA ILE A 91 -1.96 -8.63 8.61
C ILE A 91 -3.45 -8.46 8.27
N ILE A 92 -3.83 -8.64 7.01
CA ILE A 92 -5.23 -8.53 6.57
C ILE A 92 -6.11 -9.55 7.29
N VAL A 93 -5.70 -10.81 7.35
CA VAL A 93 -6.48 -11.88 7.99
C VAL A 93 -6.64 -11.62 9.49
N ILE A 94 -5.54 -11.30 10.19
CA ILE A 94 -5.59 -11.00 11.62
C ILE A 94 -6.44 -9.75 11.87
N GLY A 95 -6.22 -8.70 11.09
CA GLY A 95 -6.98 -7.45 11.15
C GLY A 95 -8.47 -7.69 10.93
N PHE A 96 -8.84 -8.48 9.92
CA PHE A 96 -10.22 -8.84 9.61
C PHE A 96 -10.89 -9.62 10.75
N LEU A 97 -10.19 -10.61 11.32
CA LEU A 97 -10.72 -11.38 12.45
C LEU A 97 -10.94 -10.50 13.67
N LEU A 98 -9.94 -9.68 14.04
CA LEU A 98 -10.03 -8.76 15.17
C LEU A 98 -11.11 -7.71 14.95
N SER A 99 -11.16 -7.07 13.78
CA SER A 99 -12.15 -6.05 13.47
C SER A 99 -13.56 -6.63 13.40
N SER A 100 -13.72 -7.85 12.92
CA SER A 100 -15.03 -8.52 12.89
C SER A 100 -15.52 -8.81 14.30
N ILE A 101 -14.68 -9.41 15.15
CA ILE A 101 -15.07 -9.77 16.53
C ILE A 101 -15.31 -8.50 17.35
N LEU A 102 -14.30 -7.63 17.43
CA LEU A 102 -14.38 -6.40 18.24
C LEU A 102 -15.42 -5.44 17.68
N GLY A 103 -15.51 -5.31 16.35
CA GLY A 103 -16.48 -4.45 15.68
C GLY A 103 -17.92 -4.90 15.91
N VAL A 104 -18.21 -6.20 15.85
CA VAL A 104 -19.55 -6.73 16.17
C VAL A 104 -19.87 -6.53 17.65
N MET A 105 -18.95 -6.86 18.56
CA MET A 105 -19.16 -6.66 20.00
C MET A 105 -19.44 -5.19 20.33
N LYS A 106 -18.64 -4.30 19.77
CA LYS A 106 -18.78 -2.85 19.94
C LYS A 106 -20.09 -2.36 19.31
N GLY A 107 -20.46 -2.85 18.13
CA GLY A 107 -21.74 -2.49 17.50
C GLY A 107 -22.97 -2.90 18.34
N LEU A 108 -22.92 -4.07 18.98
CA LEU A 108 -23.95 -4.50 19.93
C LEU A 108 -23.97 -3.62 21.19
N ALA A 109 -22.80 -3.23 21.70
CA ALA A 109 -22.68 -2.33 22.85
C ALA A 109 -23.25 -0.93 22.52
N ASP A 110 -22.91 -0.36 21.38
CA ASP A 110 -23.44 0.93 20.92
C ASP A 110 -24.96 0.88 20.77
N TYR A 111 -25.50 -0.21 20.20
CA TYR A 111 -26.95 -0.38 20.08
C TYR A 111 -27.64 -0.39 21.45
N LYS A 112 -27.07 -1.09 22.45
CA LYS A 112 -27.62 -1.08 23.82
C LYS A 112 -27.49 0.29 24.49
N LEU A 113 -26.36 0.97 24.31
CA LEU A 113 -26.09 2.29 24.89
C LEU A 113 -26.89 3.42 24.23
N SER A 114 -27.33 3.23 22.98
CA SER A 114 -28.16 4.20 22.25
C SER A 114 -29.49 4.53 22.96
N LYS A 115 -30.03 3.57 23.73
CA LYS A 115 -31.27 3.71 24.50
C LYS A 115 -31.03 4.20 25.94
N SER A 116 -29.78 4.46 26.31
CA SER A 116 -29.37 4.87 27.65
C SER A 116 -28.81 6.29 27.66
N LYS A 117 -28.69 6.89 28.85
CA LYS A 117 -28.04 8.20 29.05
C LYS A 117 -26.55 8.20 28.64
N TRP A 118 -25.97 7.02 28.43
CA TRP A 118 -24.58 6.80 28.01
C TRP A 118 -24.38 6.79 26.49
N ASN A 119 -25.39 7.15 25.69
CA ASN A 119 -25.30 7.23 24.23
C ASN A 119 -24.10 8.09 23.74
N ALA A 120 -23.79 9.17 24.47
CA ALA A 120 -22.64 10.02 24.17
C ALA A 120 -21.29 9.28 24.24
N ILE A 121 -21.15 8.26 25.10
CA ILE A 121 -19.91 7.48 25.20
C ILE A 121 -19.78 6.48 24.06
N GLY A 122 -20.85 5.72 23.75
CA GLY A 122 -20.82 4.76 22.64
C GLY A 122 -20.57 5.45 21.30
N ASN A 123 -21.39 6.46 20.97
CA ASN A 123 -21.24 7.17 19.71
C ASN A 123 -19.98 8.06 19.68
N GLY A 124 -19.62 8.68 20.82
CA GLY A 124 -18.44 9.54 20.92
C GLY A 124 -17.12 8.78 20.75
N THR A 125 -17.00 7.57 21.30
CA THR A 125 -15.81 6.73 21.10
C THR A 125 -15.68 6.29 19.64
N THR A 126 -16.79 5.91 19.00
CA THR A 126 -16.82 5.60 17.56
C THR A 126 -16.31 6.75 16.71
N TRP A 127 -16.86 7.94 16.95
CA TRP A 127 -16.50 9.14 16.23
C TRP A 127 -15.01 9.48 16.42
N LEU A 128 -14.52 9.38 17.66
CA LEU A 128 -13.11 9.65 17.97
C LEU A 128 -12.18 8.70 17.22
N PHE A 129 -12.41 7.38 17.27
CA PHE A 129 -11.54 6.41 16.59
C PHE A 129 -11.62 6.49 15.06
N GLN A 130 -12.77 6.86 14.50
CA GLN A 130 -12.91 7.04 13.04
C GLN A 130 -12.34 8.36 12.51
N SER A 131 -12.25 9.39 13.36
CA SER A 131 -11.74 10.71 12.96
C SER A 131 -10.21 10.80 13.01
N VAL A 132 -9.55 9.88 13.71
CA VAL A 132 -8.09 9.85 13.82
C VAL A 132 -7.50 9.30 12.51
N PRO A 133 -6.59 10.03 11.83
CA PRO A 133 -5.91 9.51 10.65
C PRO A 133 -5.08 8.26 10.97
N ASP A 134 -5.09 7.27 10.08
CA ASP A 134 -4.41 5.98 10.27
C ASP A 134 -2.92 6.14 10.63
N PHE A 135 -2.21 7.04 9.95
CA PHE A 135 -0.80 7.29 10.23
C PHE A 135 -0.58 7.80 11.66
N MET A 136 -1.52 8.58 12.22
CA MET A 136 -1.43 9.08 13.58
C MET A 136 -1.60 7.95 14.60
N VAL A 137 -2.49 6.99 14.33
CA VAL A 137 -2.62 5.77 15.16
C VAL A 137 -1.30 5.00 15.17
N VAL A 138 -0.69 4.80 13.99
CA VAL A 138 0.59 4.10 13.86
C VAL A 138 1.69 4.82 14.64
N LEU A 139 1.78 6.15 14.55
CA LEU A 139 2.76 6.94 15.29
C LEU A 139 2.57 6.85 16.81
N LEU A 140 1.33 6.90 17.30
CA LEU A 140 1.03 6.77 18.73
C LEU A 140 1.39 5.37 19.25
N ILE A 141 1.08 4.32 18.48
CA ILE A 141 1.47 2.94 18.82
C ILE A 141 3.00 2.83 18.84
N GLN A 142 3.69 3.35 17.82
CA GLN A 142 5.15 3.30 17.76
C GLN A 142 5.78 4.04 18.95
N TRP A 143 5.29 5.23 19.28
CA TRP A 143 5.73 5.98 20.46
C TRP A 143 5.52 5.20 21.76
N PHE A 144 4.33 4.59 21.92
CA PHE A 144 4.01 3.78 23.09
C PHE A 144 4.94 2.56 23.21
N VAL A 145 5.17 1.85 22.11
CA VAL A 145 6.04 0.67 22.07
C VAL A 145 7.48 1.04 22.44
N ILE A 146 8.05 2.07 21.81
CA ILE A 146 9.42 2.50 22.10
C ILE A 146 9.58 2.93 23.57
N ARG A 147 8.59 3.66 24.11
CA ARG A 147 8.69 4.22 25.45
C ARG A 147 8.46 3.20 26.56
N TYR A 148 7.55 2.25 26.36
CA TYR A 148 7.06 1.37 27.42
C TYR A 148 7.36 -0.12 27.19
N MET A 149 7.83 -0.51 26.00
CA MET A 149 8.24 -1.89 25.69
C MET A 149 9.71 -1.95 25.24
N PRO A 150 10.67 -1.67 26.14
CA PRO A 150 12.10 -1.63 25.81
C PRO A 150 12.69 -3.01 25.43
N PHE A 151 11.93 -4.09 25.58
CA PHE A 151 12.31 -5.45 25.16
C PHE A 151 12.07 -5.71 23.67
N ILE A 152 11.35 -4.83 22.96
CA ILE A 152 11.18 -4.89 21.52
C ILE A 152 12.25 -3.99 20.90
N SER A 153 13.34 -4.58 20.41
CA SER A 153 14.39 -3.86 19.69
C SER A 153 13.86 -3.35 18.35
N PHE A 154 13.44 -2.08 18.31
CA PHE A 154 13.33 -1.35 17.05
C PHE A 154 14.72 -0.82 16.71
N PHE A 155 15.32 -1.42 15.68
CA PHE A 155 16.72 -1.32 15.23
C PHE A 155 17.73 -2.17 16.00
#